data_AF-A0A3B8HTX7-F1
#
_entry.id   AF-A0A3B8HTX7-F1
#
_cell.length_a   1.000
_cell.length_b   1.000
_cell.length_c   1.000
_cell.angle_alpha   90.00
_cell.angle_beta   90.00
_cell.angle_gamma   90.00
#
_symmetry.space_group_name_H-M   'P 1'
#
loop_
_entity.id
_entity.type
_entity.pdbx_description
1 polymer ?
#
loop_
_entity_poly.entity_id
_entity_poly.type
_entity_poly.pdbx_seq_one_letter_code
_entity_poly.pdbx_strand_id
1 'polypeptide(L)' 'RYSLKLEKEAQTVEQAVQQVIDEGYRTPDLAEPGKKILGTNEMGDLVAQTILKH' A
#
# COMPACT_ATOMS: atom_id res chain seq x y z
N ARG A 1 -0.09 9.41 12.08
CA ARG A 1 -1.21 9.66 13.01
C ARG A 1 -0.75 10.16 14.38
N TYR A 2 -0.08 9.35 15.21
CA TYR A 2 0.15 9.69 16.63
C TYR A 2 1.32 10.66 16.89
N SER A 3 2.48 10.46 16.26
CA SER A 3 3.66 11.30 16.56
C SER A 3 3.56 12.70 15.97
N LEU A 4 3.16 12.81 14.69
CA LEU A 4 3.11 14.07 13.96
C LEU A 4 1.73 14.75 14.01
N LYS A 5 0.71 14.10 14.59
CA LYS A 5 -0.70 14.55 14.60
C LYS A 5 -1.30 14.87 13.21
N LEU A 6 -0.66 14.36 12.16
CA LEU A 6 -1.12 14.41 10.78
C LEU A 6 -2.07 13.24 10.53
N GLU A 7 -3.37 13.48 10.72
CA GLU A 7 -4.41 12.45 10.56
C GLU A 7 -4.73 12.21 9.08
N LYS A 8 -4.92 13.28 8.30
CA LYS A 8 -5.26 13.20 6.88
C LYS A 8 -4.16 12.49 6.07
N GLU A 9 -2.91 12.84 6.32
CA GLU A 9 -1.75 12.25 5.65
C GLU A 9 -1.62 10.77 6.04
N ALA A 10 -1.85 10.43 7.31
CA ALA A 10 -1.84 9.04 7.73
C ALA A 10 -2.96 8.23 7.05
N GLN A 11 -4.16 8.77 6.99
CA GLN A 11 -5.29 8.15 6.28
C GLN A 11 -4.99 7.98 4.79
N THR A 12 -4.31 8.95 4.16
CA THR A 12 -3.92 8.87 2.75
C THR A 12 -2.98 7.69 2.52
N VAL A 13 -2.00 7.48 3.40
CA VAL A 13 -1.10 6.31 3.31
C VAL A 13 -1.86 5.01 3.57
N GLU A 14 -2.70 4.96 4.61
CA GLU A 14 -3.51 3.77 4.95
C GLU A 14 -4.42 3.37 3.77
N GLN A 15 -5.06 4.35 3.11
CA GLN A 15 -5.90 4.13 1.93
C GLN A 15 -5.10 3.64 0.72
N ALA A 16 -3.93 4.22 0.46
CA ALA A 16 -3.07 3.79 -0.64
C ALA A 16 -2.61 2.34 -0.48
N VAL A 17 -2.25 1.93 0.75
CA VAL A 17 -1.91 0.53 1.05
C VAL A 17 -3.11 -0.38 0.80
N GLN A 18 -4.29 0.01 1.28
CA GLN A 18 -5.52 -0.77 1.08
C GLN A 18 -5.85 -0.93 -0.41
N GLN A 19 -5.73 0.14 -1.19
CA GLN A 19 -6.00 0.10 -2.63
C GLN A 19 -5.07 -0.87 -3.36
N VAL A 20 -3.76 -0.85 -3.06
CA VAL A 20 -2.80 -1.79 -3.66
C VAL A 20 -3.15 -3.25 -3.32
N ILE A 21 -3.60 -3.50 -2.09
CA ILE A 21 -4.06 -4.83 -1.68
C ILE A 21 -5.35 -5.21 -2.41
N ASP A 22 -6.31 -4.30 -2.56
CA ASP A 22 -7.56 -4.53 -3.28
C ASP A 22 -7.36 -4.78 -4.78
N GLU A 23 -6.37 -4.12 -5.39
CA GLU A 23 -5.93 -4.39 -6.77
C GLU A 23 -5.29 -5.78 -6.95
N GLY A 24 -5.10 -6.52 -5.85
CA GLY A 24 -4.68 -7.92 -5.86
C GLY A 24 -3.18 -8.13 -5.76
N TYR A 25 -2.43 -7.11 -5.35
CA TYR A 25 -1.00 -7.23 -5.06
C TYR A 25 -0.77 -7.74 -3.63
N ARG A 26 0.24 -8.60 -3.44
CA ARG A 26 0.61 -9.20 -2.15
C ARG A 26 2.13 -9.29 -2.02
N THR A 27 2.65 -9.20 -0.80
CA THR A 27 4.03 -9.62 -0.52
C THR A 27 4.09 -11.15 -0.36
N PRO A 28 5.28 -11.79 -0.40
CA PRO A 28 5.40 -13.24 -0.28
C PRO A 28 4.79 -13.79 1.01
N ASP A 29 4.86 -13.04 2.11
CA ASP A 29 4.27 -13.40 3.40
C ASP A 29 2.73 -13.39 3.41
N LEU A 30 2.10 -12.68 2.45
CA LEU A 30 0.65 -12.55 2.30
C LEU A 30 0.17 -13.23 1.01
N ALA A 31 0.96 -14.14 0.44
CA ALA A 31 0.66 -14.74 -0.84
C ALA A 31 -0.62 -15.59 -0.80
N GLU A 32 -1.52 -15.33 -1.73
CA GLU A 32 -2.76 -16.07 -1.92
C GLU A 32 -2.85 -16.56 -3.38
N PRO A 33 -3.44 -17.74 -3.65
CA PRO A 33 -3.62 -18.23 -5.02
C PRO A 33 -4.37 -17.21 -5.90
N GLY A 34 -3.82 -16.93 -7.08
CA GLY A 34 -4.44 -15.99 -8.03
C GLY A 34 -4.18 -14.50 -7.75
N LYS A 35 -3.36 -14.16 -6.75
CA LYS A 35 -2.90 -12.79 -6.49
C LYS A 35 -1.50 -12.55 -7.06
N LYS A 36 -1.18 -11.29 -7.37
CA LYS A 36 0.13 -10.91 -7.91
C LYS A 36 1.10 -10.69 -6.76
N ILE A 37 2.14 -11.51 -6.68
CA ILE A 37 3.15 -11.38 -5.64
C ILE A 37 4.20 -10.35 -6.07
N LEU A 38 4.49 -9.40 -5.19
CA LEU A 38 5.49 -8.35 -5.34
C LEU A 38 6.55 -8.47 -4.25
N GLY A 39 7.78 -8.03 -4.53
CA GLY A 39 8.79 -7.83 -3.51
C GLY A 39 8.49 -6.62 -2.60
N THR A 40 9.26 -6.49 -1.52
CA THR A 40 9.11 -5.39 -0.54
C THR A 40 9.29 -4.01 -1.17
N ASN A 41 10.30 -3.84 -2.04
CA ASN A 41 10.57 -2.58 -2.71
C ASN A 41 9.44 -2.22 -3.68
N GLU A 42 9.02 -3.18 -4.51
CA GLU A 42 7.94 -2.99 -5.48
C GLU A 42 6.61 -2.62 -4.80
N MET A 43 6.31 -3.22 -3.64
CA MET A 43 5.15 -2.84 -2.83
C MET A 43 5.25 -1.38 -2.38
N GLY A 44 6.42 -0.96 -1.88
CA GLY A 44 6.67 0.43 -1.48
C GLY A 44 6.53 1.43 -2.63
N ASP A 45 7.12 1.10 -3.79
CA ASP A 45 7.04 1.93 -5.00
C ASP A 45 5.58 2.07 -5.48
N LEU A 46 4.79 1.00 -5.41
CA LEU A 46 3.40 1.01 -5.86
C LEU A 46 2.50 1.82 -4.91
N VAL A 47 2.72 1.72 -3.60
CA VAL A 47 2.01 2.55 -2.60
C VAL A 47 2.36 4.03 -2.80
N ALA A 48 3.64 4.36 -2.99
CA ALA A 48 4.05 5.74 -3.25
C ALA A 48 3.43 6.30 -4.53
N GLN A 49 3.41 5.52 -5.62
CA GLN A 49 2.73 5.90 -6.86
C GLN A 49 1.22 6.10 -6.67
N THR A 50 0.58 5.25 -5.86
CA THR A 50 -0.86 5.35 -5.57
C THR A 50 -1.19 6.66 -4.85
N ILE A 51 -0.33 7.08 -3.91
CA ILE A 51 -0.47 8.37 -3.22
C ILE A 51 -0.30 9.54 -4.21
N LEU A 52 0.68 9.47 -5.12
CA LEU A 52 0.99 10.56 -6.06
C LEU A 52 -0.01 10.71 -7.23
N LYS A 53 -0.85 9.69 -7.48
CA LYS A 53 -1.89 9.73 -8.51
C LYS A 53 -3.14 10.52 -8.08
N HIS A 54 -3.23 10.89 -6.80
CA HIS A 54 -4.29 11.69 -6.20
C HIS A 54 -3.82 13.12 -5.90
#